data_AF-C4LEB5-F1
#
_entry.id   AF-C4LEB5-F1
#
_cell.length_a   1.000
_cell.length_b   1.000
_cell.length_c   1.000
_cell.angle_alpha   90.00
_cell.angle_beta   90.00
_cell.angle_gamma   90.00
#
_symmetry.space_group_name_H-M   'P 1'
#
loop_
_entity.id
_entity.type
_entity.pdbx_description
1 polymer ?
#
loop_
_entity_poly.entity_id
_entity_poly.type
_entity_poly.pdbx_seq_one_letter_code
_entity_poly.pdbx_strand_id
1 'polypeptide(L)'
;MKAYTWSPVAALFSSFLLIACSATQSQENDLQSGEWRVISMNGKNVDSDAVATLTFSSNGRLAGEAFCNNYMAGYQLVDQKLTISRIASTKMACSPELMILEMNFHGILSDVTSYKILPDGNLLIQGAGDKKLIAHPVDR
;
A
#
# COMPACT_ATOMS: atom_id res chain seq x y z
N MET A 1 33.04 -66.92 23.83
CA MET A 1 32.45 -65.69 24.42
C MET A 1 33.37 -64.51 24.12
N LYS A 2 33.07 -63.69 23.11
CA LYS A 2 33.69 -62.37 22.88
C LYS A 2 32.59 -61.45 22.34
N ALA A 3 32.34 -60.35 23.04
CA ALA A 3 31.20 -59.46 22.83
C ALA A 3 31.46 -58.48 21.68
N TYR A 4 30.42 -58.31 20.86
CA TYR A 4 30.25 -57.23 19.90
C TYR A 4 30.15 -55.89 20.64
N THR A 5 30.82 -54.85 20.14
CA THR A 5 30.42 -53.47 20.44
C THR A 5 30.14 -52.75 19.11
N TRP A 6 28.87 -52.42 18.92
CA TRP A 6 28.34 -51.63 17.81
C TRP A 6 28.34 -50.17 18.24
N SER A 7 29.06 -49.30 17.51
CA SER A 7 28.95 -47.85 17.68
C SER A 7 27.72 -47.33 16.94
N PRO A 8 26.76 -46.65 17.61
CA PRO A 8 25.73 -45.90 16.93
C PRO A 8 26.31 -44.54 16.50
N VAL A 9 26.47 -44.34 15.20
CA VAL A 9 26.69 -42.99 14.65
C VAL A 9 25.37 -42.23 14.84
N ALA A 10 25.38 -41.26 15.76
CA ALA A 10 24.26 -40.36 16.00
C ALA A 10 24.04 -39.48 14.76
N ALA A 11 22.92 -39.69 14.06
CA ALA A 11 22.47 -38.81 13.00
C ALA A 11 21.86 -37.54 13.62
N LEU A 12 22.61 -36.43 13.58
CA LEU A 12 22.12 -35.10 13.95
C LEU A 12 21.16 -34.60 12.86
N PHE A 13 19.86 -34.71 13.11
CA PHE A 13 18.83 -34.01 12.33
C PHE A 13 18.92 -32.51 12.66
N SER A 14 19.53 -31.74 11.77
CA SER A 14 19.57 -30.28 11.85
C SER A 14 18.19 -29.73 11.46
N SER A 15 17.40 -29.35 12.45
CA SER A 15 16.11 -28.68 12.28
C SER A 15 16.34 -27.26 11.74
N PHE A 16 16.12 -27.06 10.45
CA PHE A 16 16.02 -25.73 9.84
C PHE A 16 14.71 -25.08 10.28
N LEU A 17 14.79 -24.12 11.22
CA LEU A 17 13.66 -23.27 11.60
C LEU A 17 13.44 -22.22 10.50
N LEU A 18 12.46 -22.45 9.63
CA LEU A 18 11.93 -21.42 8.73
C LEU A 18 11.08 -20.46 9.57
N ILE A 19 11.68 -19.34 9.98
CA ILE A 19 10.97 -18.22 10.59
C ILE A 19 10.15 -17.57 9.47
N ALA A 20 8.85 -17.85 9.44
CA ALA A 20 7.92 -17.30 8.46
C ALA A 20 7.57 -15.83 8.78
N CYS A 21 7.41 -15.05 7.72
CA CYS A 21 7.29 -13.60 7.69
C CYS A 21 5.91 -13.11 8.20
N SER A 22 5.80 -12.66 9.46
CA SER A 22 4.55 -12.06 9.99
C SER A 22 4.42 -10.56 9.73
N ALA A 23 5.51 -9.85 9.43
CA ALA A 23 5.51 -8.39 9.27
C ALA A 23 4.70 -7.92 8.04
N THR A 24 4.75 -8.67 6.93
CA THR A 24 4.03 -8.33 5.69
C THR A 24 2.52 -8.36 5.88
N GLN A 25 2.00 -9.38 6.56
CA GLN A 25 0.56 -9.54 6.77
C GLN A 25 -0.02 -8.44 7.67
N SER A 26 0.74 -7.98 8.68
CA SER A 26 0.33 -6.84 9.51
C SER A 26 0.16 -5.57 8.68
N GLN A 27 1.11 -5.27 7.79
CA GLN A 27 1.08 -4.05 6.98
C GLN A 27 -0.03 -4.04 5.93
N GLU A 28 -0.36 -5.19 5.35
CA GLU A 28 -1.51 -5.33 4.46
C GLU A 28 -2.84 -5.11 5.21
N ASN A 29 -3.02 -5.76 6.36
CA ASN A 29 -4.19 -5.56 7.20
C ASN A 29 -4.33 -4.10 7.62
N ASP A 30 -3.20 -3.46 7.94
CA ASP A 30 -3.17 -2.05 8.27
C ASP A 30 -3.61 -1.19 7.06
N LEU A 31 -3.06 -1.42 5.86
CA LEU A 31 -3.45 -0.70 4.65
C LEU A 31 -4.96 -0.81 4.39
N GLN A 32 -5.54 -1.97 4.67
CA GLN A 32 -6.95 -2.30 4.44
C GLN A 32 -7.90 -1.89 5.60
N SER A 33 -7.38 -1.30 6.67
CA SER A 33 -8.16 -1.05 7.90
C SER A 33 -9.19 0.09 7.82
N GLY A 34 -9.19 0.89 6.76
CA GLY A 34 -10.06 2.06 6.66
C GLY A 34 -9.70 3.01 5.52
N GLU A 35 -10.17 4.25 5.63
CA GLU A 35 -9.91 5.31 4.67
C GLU A 35 -8.64 6.09 4.99
N TRP A 36 -7.90 6.46 3.94
CA TRP A 36 -6.73 7.32 4.00
C TRP A 36 -7.00 8.62 3.25
N ARG A 37 -6.79 9.77 3.88
CA ARG A 37 -6.92 11.10 3.26
C ARG A 37 -5.56 11.62 2.80
N VAL A 38 -5.43 11.96 1.53
CA VAL A 38 -4.20 12.53 0.97
C VAL A 38 -3.95 13.93 1.55
N ILE A 39 -2.77 14.12 2.14
CA ILE A 39 -2.33 15.40 2.75
C ILE A 39 -1.14 16.02 2.03
N SER A 40 -0.39 15.23 1.25
CA SER A 40 0.75 15.73 0.47
C SER A 40 0.90 14.97 -0.84
N MET A 41 1.26 15.68 -1.91
CA MET A 41 1.63 15.13 -3.21
C MET A 41 2.95 15.74 -3.67
N ASN A 42 3.91 14.90 -4.04
CA ASN A 42 5.24 15.29 -4.53
C ASN A 42 5.96 16.30 -3.62
N GLY A 43 5.79 16.16 -2.30
CA GLY A 43 6.41 17.04 -1.29
C GLY A 43 5.72 18.40 -1.10
N LYS A 44 4.57 18.63 -1.74
CA LYS A 44 3.72 19.81 -1.50
C LYS A 44 2.48 19.40 -0.72
N ASN A 45 2.11 20.17 0.28
CA ASN A 45 0.86 19.95 1.00
C ASN A 45 -0.32 20.19 0.06
N VAL A 46 -1.37 19.42 0.27
CA VAL A 46 -2.66 19.65 -0.37
C VAL A 46 -3.33 20.80 0.38
N ASP A 47 -3.37 21.98 -0.23
CA ASP A 47 -4.01 23.18 0.31
C ASP A 47 -5.33 23.41 -0.44
N SER A 48 -6.33 22.60 -0.08
CA SER A 48 -7.67 22.64 -0.69
C SER A 48 -8.72 22.10 0.28
N ASP A 49 -9.92 22.67 0.24
CA ASP A 49 -11.09 22.14 0.96
C ASP A 49 -11.63 20.85 0.33
N ALA A 50 -11.34 20.62 -0.96
CA ALA A 50 -11.65 19.37 -1.63
C ALA A 50 -10.65 18.29 -1.22
N VAL A 51 -11.13 17.06 -1.03
CA VAL A 51 -10.32 15.95 -0.52
C VAL A 51 -10.01 14.93 -1.60
N ALA A 52 -8.89 14.23 -1.43
CA ALA A 52 -8.66 12.97 -2.10
C ALA A 52 -8.50 11.86 -1.05
N THR A 53 -9.14 10.73 -1.30
CA THR A 53 -9.16 9.60 -0.37
C THR A 53 -8.79 8.29 -1.06
N LEU A 54 -8.28 7.35 -0.27
CA LEU A 54 -7.90 6.01 -0.70
C LEU A 54 -8.50 5.02 0.29
N THR A 55 -9.36 4.12 -0.20
CA THR A 55 -9.91 3.01 0.59
C THR A 55 -9.56 1.71 -0.10
N PHE A 56 -8.72 0.90 0.56
CA PHE A 56 -8.25 -0.39 0.08
C PHE A 56 -9.10 -1.51 0.68
N SER A 57 -9.97 -2.14 -0.11
CA SER A 57 -10.76 -3.27 0.37
C SER A 57 -10.01 -4.59 0.19
N SER A 58 -10.29 -5.55 1.08
CA SER A 58 -9.67 -6.90 1.08
C SER A 58 -9.96 -7.73 -0.18
N ASN A 59 -10.94 -7.34 -0.99
CA ASN A 59 -11.21 -7.97 -2.29
C ASN A 59 -10.38 -7.38 -3.45
N GLY A 60 -9.33 -6.61 -3.16
CA GLY A 60 -8.41 -6.06 -4.16
C GLY A 60 -8.97 -4.85 -4.91
N ARG A 61 -9.93 -4.11 -4.34
CA ARG A 61 -10.46 -2.87 -4.94
C ARG A 61 -9.96 -1.65 -4.17
N LEU A 62 -9.57 -0.63 -4.93
CA LEU A 62 -9.26 0.70 -4.45
C LEU A 62 -10.38 1.64 -4.91
N ALA A 63 -10.89 2.47 -4.02
CA ALA A 63 -11.86 3.50 -4.35
C ALA A 63 -11.67 4.74 -3.47
N GLY A 64 -12.25 5.86 -3.89
CA GLY A 64 -12.29 7.08 -3.09
C GLY A 64 -12.68 8.30 -3.91
N GLU A 65 -12.46 9.45 -3.30
CA GLU A 65 -12.57 10.76 -3.93
C GLU A 65 -11.21 11.20 -4.50
N ALA A 66 -11.23 11.92 -5.61
CA ALA A 66 -10.06 12.48 -6.28
C ALA A 66 -10.29 13.97 -6.52
N PHE A 67 -10.58 14.72 -5.45
CA PHE A 67 -10.90 16.16 -5.44
C PHE A 67 -12.20 16.53 -6.16
N CYS A 68 -12.25 16.33 -7.48
CA CYS A 68 -13.40 16.65 -8.31
C CYS A 68 -14.30 15.43 -8.53
N ASN A 69 -13.71 14.24 -8.68
CA ASN A 69 -14.42 13.04 -9.12
C ASN A 69 -14.27 11.89 -8.15
N ASN A 70 -15.23 10.96 -8.21
CA ASN A 70 -15.08 9.66 -7.58
C ASN A 70 -14.32 8.73 -8.53
N TYR A 71 -13.46 7.89 -7.98
CA TYR A 71 -12.69 6.93 -8.75
C TYR A 71 -12.73 5.53 -8.16
N MET A 72 -12.40 4.56 -9.01
CA MET A 72 -12.19 3.17 -8.63
C MET A 72 -11.07 2.55 -9.46
N ALA A 73 -10.36 1.60 -8.86
CA ALA A 73 -9.37 0.77 -9.51
C ALA A 73 -9.31 -0.60 -8.83
N GLY A 74 -8.72 -1.58 -9.48
CA GLY A 74 -8.18 -2.76 -8.77
C GLY A 74 -6.76 -2.47 -8.26
N TYR A 75 -6.33 -3.14 -7.20
CA TYR A 75 -4.94 -3.12 -6.76
C TYR A 75 -4.44 -4.52 -6.41
N GLN A 76 -3.12 -4.69 -6.38
CA GLN A 76 -2.45 -5.91 -5.95
C GLN A 76 -1.32 -5.55 -4.98
N LEU A 77 -1.14 -6.41 -3.99
CA LEU A 77 -0.05 -6.35 -3.03
C LEU A 77 0.81 -7.60 -3.18
N VAL A 78 2.12 -7.38 -3.31
CA VAL A 78 3.12 -8.44 -3.24
C VAL A 78 4.26 -7.92 -2.38
N ASP A 79 4.39 -8.46 -1.17
CA ASP A 79 5.24 -7.92 -0.12
C ASP A 79 4.90 -6.44 0.17
N GLN A 80 5.84 -5.52 -0.06
CA GLN A 80 5.66 -4.07 0.11
C GLN A 80 5.44 -3.35 -1.23
N LYS A 81 5.22 -4.12 -2.31
CA LYS A 81 4.89 -3.57 -3.61
C LYS A 81 3.38 -3.38 -3.70
N LEU A 82 3.00 -2.21 -4.18
CA LEU A 82 1.63 -1.88 -4.52
C LEU A 82 1.59 -1.65 -6.03
N THR A 83 0.65 -2.28 -6.71
CA THR A 83 0.35 -1.99 -8.12
C THR A 83 -1.12 -1.65 -8.22
N ILE A 84 -1.41 -0.54 -8.90
CA ILE A 84 -2.77 -0.09 -9.16
C ILE A 84 -3.07 -0.36 -10.63
N SER A 85 -4.17 -1.05 -10.89
CA SER A 85 -4.65 -1.32 -12.24
C SER A 85 -5.32 -0.07 -12.83
N ARG A 86 -5.95 -0.21 -14.00
CA ARG A 86 -6.57 0.92 -14.69
C ARG A 86 -7.59 1.64 -13.78
N ILE A 87 -7.40 2.95 -13.67
CA ILE A 87 -8.30 3.83 -12.92
C ILE A 87 -9.50 4.21 -13.80
N ALA A 88 -10.70 4.07 -13.24
CA ALA A 88 -11.93 4.61 -13.78
C ALA A 88 -12.40 5.76 -12.86
N SER A 89 -12.81 6.88 -13.45
CA SER A 89 -13.27 8.06 -12.74
C SER A 89 -14.60 8.55 -13.33
N THR A 90 -15.41 9.23 -12.53
CA THR A 90 -16.56 9.98 -13.02
C THR A 90 -16.10 11.17 -13.89
N LYS A 91 -17.03 11.89 -14.52
CA LYS A 91 -16.73 13.05 -15.38
C LYS A 91 -17.50 14.30 -14.96
N MET A 92 -17.34 14.69 -13.70
CA MET A 92 -17.81 15.97 -13.20
C MET A 92 -16.87 17.08 -13.67
N ALA A 93 -17.44 18.27 -13.92
CA ALA A 93 -16.68 19.45 -14.27
C ALA A 93 -16.56 20.34 -13.03
N CYS A 94 -15.35 20.47 -12.49
CA CYS A 94 -15.04 21.35 -11.38
C CYS A 94 -14.17 22.53 -11.83
N SER A 95 -13.69 23.34 -10.89
CA SER A 95 -12.73 24.40 -11.21
C SER A 95 -11.45 23.82 -11.84
N PRO A 96 -10.74 24.62 -12.68
CA PRO A 96 -9.49 24.17 -13.28
C PRO A 96 -8.44 23.69 -12.26
N GLU A 97 -8.41 24.30 -11.08
CA GLU A 97 -7.48 23.95 -10.00
C GLU A 97 -7.73 22.54 -9.45
N LEU A 98 -9.00 22.18 -9.19
CA LEU A 98 -9.37 20.84 -8.73
C LEU A 98 -9.11 19.77 -9.80
N MET A 99 -9.36 20.10 -11.06
CA MET A 99 -9.05 19.21 -12.18
C MET A 99 -7.53 18.94 -12.30
N ILE A 100 -6.68 19.93 -12.06
CA ILE A 100 -5.22 19.76 -12.03
C ILE A 100 -4.78 18.88 -10.85
N LEU A 101 -5.37 19.08 -9.66
CA LEU A 101 -5.11 18.23 -8.50
C LEU A 101 -5.50 16.78 -8.77
N GLU A 102 -6.69 16.53 -9.35
CA GLU A 102 -7.14 15.20 -9.75
C GLU A 102 -6.17 14.54 -10.75
N MET A 103 -5.75 15.27 -11.79
CA MET A 103 -4.80 14.74 -12.78
C MET A 103 -3.46 14.36 -12.14
N ASN A 104 -2.94 15.18 -11.23
CA ASN A 104 -1.71 14.88 -10.51
C ASN A 104 -1.85 13.65 -9.61
N PHE A 105 -2.96 13.54 -8.90
CA PHE A 105 -3.28 12.39 -8.06
C PHE A 105 -3.34 11.10 -8.89
N HIS A 106 -4.12 11.06 -9.97
CA HIS A 106 -4.18 9.90 -10.87
C HIS A 106 -2.83 9.58 -11.52
N GLY A 107 -2.04 10.61 -11.84
CA GLY A 107 -0.70 10.46 -12.39
C GLY A 107 0.31 9.86 -11.40
N ILE A 108 0.11 10.02 -10.09
CA ILE A 108 0.89 9.31 -9.07
C ILE A 108 0.37 7.87 -8.95
N LEU A 109 -0.94 7.68 -8.82
CA LEU A 109 -1.55 6.36 -8.66
C LEU A 109 -1.25 5.39 -9.81
N SER A 110 -1.20 5.90 -11.03
CA SER A 110 -0.92 5.08 -12.23
C SER A 110 0.51 4.53 -12.26
N ASP A 111 1.44 5.17 -11.55
CA ASP A 111 2.86 4.83 -11.55
C ASP A 111 3.32 4.22 -10.22
N VAL A 112 2.39 3.83 -9.34
CA VAL A 112 2.72 3.30 -8.00
C VAL A 112 3.53 2.02 -8.11
N THR A 113 4.58 1.94 -7.28
CA THR A 113 5.48 0.79 -7.19
C THR A 113 5.50 0.19 -5.80
N SER A 114 5.24 0.98 -4.76
CA SER A 114 5.36 0.54 -3.37
C SER A 114 4.54 1.41 -2.43
N TYR A 115 4.31 0.86 -1.25
CA TYR A 115 3.67 1.56 -0.15
C TYR A 115 4.43 1.29 1.16
N LYS A 116 4.26 2.17 2.13
CA LYS A 116 4.78 1.98 3.49
C LYS A 116 3.92 2.73 4.48
N ILE A 117 3.61 2.10 5.60
CA ILE A 117 3.06 2.81 6.76
C ILE A 117 4.22 3.34 7.59
N LEU A 118 4.24 4.66 7.79
CA LEU A 118 5.29 5.36 8.51
C LEU A 118 5.10 5.23 10.03
N PRO A 119 6.15 5.48 10.84
CA PRO A 119 6.05 5.37 12.31
C PRO A 119 5.02 6.30 12.96
N ASP A 120 4.64 7.39 12.28
CA ASP A 120 3.62 8.34 12.71
C ASP A 120 2.19 7.90 12.31
N GLY A 121 2.05 6.72 11.70
CA GLY A 121 0.78 6.17 11.24
C GLY A 121 0.36 6.62 9.84
N ASN A 122 1.07 7.55 9.20
CA ASN A 122 0.73 8.00 7.85
C ASN A 122 1.11 6.94 6.80
N LEU A 123 0.32 6.87 5.74
CA LEU A 123 0.61 6.07 4.56
C LEU A 123 1.48 6.87 3.59
N LEU A 124 2.64 6.32 3.24
CA LEU A 124 3.45 6.75 2.11
C LEU A 124 3.19 5.84 0.91
N ILE A 125 2.76 6.42 -0.20
CA ILE A 125 2.72 5.73 -1.50
C ILE A 125 3.82 6.32 -2.37
N GLN A 126 4.63 5.45 -2.97
CA GLN A 126 5.70 5.83 -3.88
C GLN A 126 5.43 5.26 -5.27
N GLY A 127 5.58 6.13 -6.28
CA GLY A 127 5.54 5.76 -7.68
C GLY A 127 6.89 5.89 -8.36
N ALA A 128 6.90 5.70 -9.67
CA ALA A 128 8.09 5.82 -10.49
C ALA A 128 8.74 7.21 -10.38
N GLY A 129 10.08 7.23 -10.38
CA GLY A 129 10.86 8.46 -10.20
C GLY A 129 10.65 9.06 -8.81
N ASP A 130 10.40 10.37 -8.77
CA ASP A 130 10.20 11.12 -7.52
C ASP A 130 8.72 11.26 -7.13
N LYS A 131 7.82 10.57 -7.83
CA LYS A 131 6.38 10.63 -7.57
C LYS A 131 6.05 10.00 -6.22
N LYS A 132 5.32 10.72 -5.38
CA LYS A 132 4.89 10.23 -4.08
C LYS A 132 3.68 10.97 -3.57
N LEU A 133 2.91 10.31 -2.69
CA LEU A 133 1.92 10.97 -1.86
C LEU A 133 1.99 10.48 -0.42
N ILE A 134 1.56 11.33 0.51
CA ILE A 134 1.38 10.98 1.92
C ILE A 134 -0.11 11.13 2.23
N ALA A 135 -0.68 10.13 2.90
CA ALA A 135 -2.05 10.11 3.33
C ALA A 135 -2.17 9.81 4.84
N HIS A 136 -3.09 10.51 5.49
CA HIS A 136 -3.41 10.37 6.90
C HIS A 136 -4.58 9.39 7.10
N PRO A 137 -4.55 8.48 8.08
CA PRO A 137 -5.71 7.65 8.38
C PRO A 137 -6.88 8.51 8.87
N VAL A 138 -8.10 8.22 8.42
CA VAL A 138 -9.30 8.99 8.79
C VAL A 138 -9.97 8.44 10.06
N ASP A 139 -10.05 7.12 10.21
CA ASP A 139 -10.85 6.44 11.24
C ASP A 139 -10.02 5.56 12.19
N ARG A 140 -8.85 6.02 12.64
CA ARG A 140 -7.97 5.27 13.56
C ARG A 140 -7.68 6.01 14.87
#